data_AF-A0A538STR8-F1
#
_entry.id   AF-A0A538STR8-F1
#
_cell.length_a   1.000
_cell.length_b   1.000
_cell.length_c   1.000
_cell.angle_alpha   90.00
_cell.angle_beta   90.00
_cell.angle_gamma   90.00
#
_symmetry.space_group_name_H-M   'P 1'
#
loop_
_entity.id
_entity.type
_entity.pdbx_description
1 polymer ?
#
loop_
_entity_poly.entity_id
_entity_poly.type
_entity_poly.pdbx_seq_one_letter_code
_entity_poly.pdbx_strand_id
1 'polypeptide(L)'
;MNLDWARLRAVVLESDDWGLCAWVPDREAWTALAGTPAFRSPAGERYGGSTLESAADVKALAGLLLEHSGGDGFPPVWQANTVMANPDYARLASPALDAPTIPLVDLPDTPGRWSRPGFWEDVLRACEAGVWWVELHGLHHLPESAWLAALRRGDDDARRAIAQQSPVCAAVEASGEYDPSEPLATRRRNLERAVARFGALVGRAPRSFCPPDYRWDESLESEAERHGVTTFQGKAEQAGRAFLRLRRLRIGLRWPHTRGARFYMPPRIAFE
;
A
#
# COMPACT_ATOMS: atom_id res chain seq x y z
N MET A 1 29.42 11.59 -3.14
CA MET A 1 29.90 10.43 -2.36
C MET A 1 29.79 9.19 -3.26
N ASN A 2 30.85 8.40 -3.40
CA ASN A 2 30.83 7.20 -4.24
C ASN A 2 30.63 5.99 -3.31
N LEU A 3 29.40 5.48 -3.21
CA LEU A 3 29.04 4.37 -2.33
C LEU A 3 29.50 3.05 -2.94
N ASP A 4 30.43 2.35 -2.28
CA ASP A 4 30.86 1.00 -2.66
C ASP A 4 30.04 -0.05 -1.90
N TRP A 5 28.95 -0.49 -2.51
CA TRP A 5 28.04 -1.51 -1.96
C TRP A 5 28.68 -2.90 -1.81
N ALA A 6 29.86 -3.16 -2.38
CA ALA A 6 30.58 -4.41 -2.14
C ALA A 6 31.32 -4.42 -0.79
N ARG A 7 31.57 -3.23 -0.21
CA ARG A 7 32.24 -3.06 1.08
C ARG A 7 31.31 -2.61 2.20
N LEU A 8 30.24 -1.90 1.88
CA LEU A 8 29.28 -1.39 2.85
C LEU A 8 28.20 -2.43 3.16
N ARG A 9 27.87 -2.57 4.44
CA ARG A 9 26.68 -3.32 4.86
C ARG A 9 25.50 -2.35 4.87
N ALA A 10 24.53 -2.61 4.01
CA ALA A 10 23.32 -1.81 3.92
C ALA A 10 22.22 -2.40 4.81
N VAL A 11 21.48 -1.53 5.48
CA VAL A 11 20.18 -1.86 6.07
C VAL A 11 19.13 -1.09 5.27
N VAL A 12 18.10 -1.78 4.81
CA VAL A 12 16.99 -1.18 4.06
C VAL A 12 15.77 -1.21 4.98
N LEU A 13 15.15 -0.05 5.16
CA LEU A 13 13.91 0.11 5.92
C LEU A 13 12.81 0.47 4.93
N GLU A 14 11.85 -0.44 4.78
CA GLU A 14 10.67 -0.28 3.96
C GLU A 14 9.48 -0.80 4.75
N SER A 15 8.37 -0.09 4.67
CA SER A 15 7.09 -0.51 5.23
C SER A 15 5.97 -0.06 4.31
N ASP A 16 4.99 -0.93 4.15
CA ASP A 16 3.78 -0.72 3.37
C ASP A 16 2.58 -0.38 4.25
N ASP A 17 1.42 -0.23 3.60
CA ASP A 17 0.11 0.11 4.19
C ASP A 17 -0.01 1.45 4.92
N TRP A 18 0.93 2.39 4.71
CA TRP A 18 0.81 3.72 5.31
C TRP A 18 -0.43 4.45 4.79
N GLY A 19 -1.19 5.05 5.72
CA GLY A 19 -2.43 5.75 5.39
C GLY A 19 -3.64 4.83 5.19
N LEU A 20 -3.49 3.51 5.37
CA LEU A 20 -4.55 2.53 5.12
C LEU A 20 -5.56 2.45 6.27
N CYS A 21 -6.83 2.70 5.96
CA CYS A 21 -7.97 2.60 6.87
C CYS A 21 -8.72 1.26 6.66
N ALA A 22 -8.00 0.13 6.85
CA ALA A 22 -8.52 -1.21 6.53
C ALA A 22 -9.02 -2.02 7.75
N TRP A 23 -8.13 -2.51 8.61
CA TRP A 23 -8.49 -3.52 9.61
C TRP A 23 -9.53 -3.03 10.62
N VAL A 24 -9.15 -2.18 11.59
CA VAL A 24 -10.10 -1.63 12.56
C VAL A 24 -9.81 -0.17 12.91
N PRO A 25 -10.83 0.72 12.95
CA PRO A 25 -10.62 2.08 13.43
C PRO A 25 -10.38 2.18 14.94
N ASP A 26 -10.94 1.23 15.71
CA ASP A 26 -10.90 1.20 17.17
C ASP A 26 -11.27 -0.18 17.75
N ARG A 27 -11.29 -0.27 19.08
CA ARG A 27 -11.56 -1.50 19.83
C ARG A 27 -12.99 -2.03 19.68
N GLU A 28 -13.98 -1.17 19.45
CA GLU A 28 -15.37 -1.61 19.25
C GLU A 28 -15.47 -2.38 17.93
N ALA A 29 -14.87 -1.85 16.86
CA ALA A 29 -14.80 -2.52 15.58
C ALA A 29 -14.07 -3.87 15.68
N TRP A 30 -12.93 -3.94 16.36
CA TRP A 30 -12.22 -5.20 16.62
C TRP A 30 -13.12 -6.24 17.29
N THR A 31 -13.79 -5.85 18.38
CA THR A 31 -14.67 -6.76 19.12
C THR A 31 -15.81 -7.28 18.25
N ALA A 32 -16.37 -6.42 17.40
CA ALA A 32 -17.46 -6.79 16.49
C ALA A 32 -17.01 -7.70 15.34
N LEU A 33 -15.76 -7.57 14.89
CA LEU A 33 -15.24 -8.25 13.70
C LEU A 33 -14.40 -9.49 14.00
N ALA A 34 -13.81 -9.64 15.18
CA ALA A 34 -12.91 -10.76 15.55
C ALA A 34 -13.50 -12.17 15.31
N GLY A 35 -14.83 -12.31 15.31
CA GLY A 35 -15.53 -13.57 15.03
C GLY A 35 -15.83 -13.83 13.55
N THR A 36 -15.57 -12.88 12.66
CA THR A 36 -15.87 -13.01 11.22
C THR A 36 -14.86 -13.94 10.53
N PRO A 37 -15.21 -14.54 9.37
CA PRO A 37 -14.28 -15.39 8.62
C PRO A 37 -12.93 -14.71 8.34
N ALA A 38 -12.96 -13.44 7.93
CA ALA A 38 -11.75 -12.72 7.56
C ALA A 38 -10.82 -12.45 8.76
N PHE A 39 -11.40 -12.15 9.91
CA PHE A 39 -10.64 -11.89 11.15
C PHE A 39 -10.13 -13.17 11.81
N ARG A 40 -10.59 -14.34 11.36
CA ARG A 40 -10.10 -15.67 11.75
C ARG A 40 -9.16 -16.29 10.70
N SER A 41 -8.89 -15.59 9.62
CA SER A 41 -7.87 -16.01 8.67
C SER A 41 -6.47 -15.85 9.30
N PRO A 42 -5.42 -16.46 8.74
CA PRO A 42 -4.05 -16.21 9.18
C PRO A 42 -3.65 -14.72 9.15
N ALA A 43 -4.17 -13.95 8.19
CA ALA A 43 -3.94 -12.51 8.12
C ALA A 43 -4.73 -11.78 9.21
N GLY A 44 -5.98 -12.17 9.45
CA GLY A 44 -6.82 -11.63 10.53
C GLY A 44 -6.26 -11.86 11.92
N GLU A 45 -5.68 -13.04 12.18
CA GLU A 45 -5.01 -13.33 13.45
C GLU A 45 -3.78 -12.43 13.68
N ARG A 46 -3.09 -12.04 12.60
CA ARG A 46 -1.87 -11.22 12.66
C ARG A 46 -2.16 -9.73 12.70
N TYR A 47 -3.09 -9.27 11.89
CA TYR A 47 -3.30 -7.84 11.61
C TYR A 47 -4.68 -7.33 12.02
N GLY A 48 -5.60 -8.20 12.45
CA GLY A 48 -6.98 -7.80 12.69
C GLY A 48 -7.17 -6.76 13.79
N GLY A 49 -6.21 -6.65 14.71
CA GLY A 49 -6.17 -5.59 15.73
C GLY A 49 -5.47 -4.30 15.29
N SER A 50 -4.92 -4.24 14.08
CA SER A 50 -4.17 -3.09 13.57
C SER A 50 -5.08 -1.91 13.25
N THR A 51 -4.58 -0.70 13.47
CA THR A 51 -5.26 0.57 13.20
C THR A 51 -4.30 1.58 12.59
N LEU A 52 -4.84 2.70 12.10
CA LEU A 52 -4.05 3.75 11.46
C LEU A 52 -3.14 4.47 12.46
N GLU A 53 -1.92 4.77 12.04
CA GLU A 53 -0.91 5.43 12.85
C GLU A 53 -1.36 6.81 13.33
N SER A 54 -0.92 7.19 14.52
CA SER A 54 -1.14 8.53 15.04
C SER A 54 0.03 9.47 14.73
N ALA A 55 -0.22 10.76 14.86
CA ALA A 55 0.79 11.81 14.88
C ALA A 55 1.94 11.50 15.88
N ALA A 56 1.61 10.92 17.04
CA ALA A 56 2.60 10.56 18.05
C ALA A 56 3.51 9.40 17.59
N ASP A 57 2.94 8.42 16.88
CA ASP A 57 3.71 7.28 16.35
C ASP A 57 4.72 7.75 15.29
N VAL A 58 4.28 8.63 14.38
CA VAL A 58 5.16 9.23 13.36
C VAL A 58 6.29 10.03 14.00
N LYS A 59 5.99 10.88 15.00
CA LYS A 59 7.01 11.63 15.74
C LYS A 59 8.00 10.73 16.46
N ALA A 60 7.51 9.67 17.11
CA ALA A 60 8.37 8.73 17.83
C ALA A 60 9.32 7.99 16.88
N LEU A 61 8.79 7.50 15.75
CA LEU A 61 9.61 6.84 14.73
C LEU A 61 10.62 7.81 14.10
N ALA A 62 10.20 9.02 13.72
CA ALA A 62 11.11 10.03 13.17
C ALA A 62 12.22 10.42 14.17
N GLY A 63 11.88 10.59 15.45
CA GLY A 63 12.85 10.84 16.51
C GLY A 63 13.86 9.70 16.66
N LEU A 64 13.40 8.45 16.68
CA LEU A 64 14.25 7.28 16.74
C LEU A 64 15.22 7.22 15.54
N LEU A 65 14.75 7.51 14.33
CA LEU A 65 15.61 7.51 13.14
C LEU A 65 16.70 8.58 13.22
N LEU A 66 16.38 9.78 13.74
CA LEU A 66 17.35 10.87 13.94
C LEU A 66 18.42 10.56 15.00
N GLU A 67 18.14 9.68 15.96
CA GLU A 67 19.11 9.25 16.98
C GLU A 67 20.20 8.33 16.42
N HIS A 68 20.00 7.81 15.21
CA HIS A 68 20.94 6.93 14.54
C HIS A 68 21.63 7.63 13.37
N SER A 69 22.85 7.19 13.07
CA SER A 69 23.57 7.62 11.87
C SER A 69 24.22 6.42 11.22
N GLY A 70 24.04 6.30 9.91
CA GLY A 70 24.70 5.32 9.08
C GLY A 70 26.21 5.57 8.99
N GLY A 71 26.92 4.63 8.38
CA GLY A 71 28.36 4.78 8.10
C GLY A 71 28.70 5.93 7.15
N ASP A 72 27.68 6.53 6.52
CA ASP A 72 27.73 7.72 5.69
C ASP A 72 27.48 9.03 6.45
N GLY A 73 27.17 8.96 7.76
CA GLY A 73 26.89 10.11 8.61
C GLY A 73 25.48 10.66 8.48
N PHE A 74 24.58 9.98 7.76
CA PHE A 74 23.18 10.38 7.62
C PHE A 74 22.27 9.47 8.46
N PRO A 75 21.13 9.98 8.96
CA PRO A 75 20.16 9.12 9.62
C PRO A 75 19.55 8.12 8.62
N PRO A 76 19.12 6.94 9.10
CA PRO A 76 18.31 6.03 8.29
C PRO A 76 17.05 6.73 7.78
N VAL A 77 16.65 6.40 6.55
CA VAL A 77 15.43 6.89 5.92
C VAL A 77 14.39 5.78 5.92
N TRP A 78 13.20 6.09 6.40
CA TRP A 78 12.04 5.20 6.36
C TRP A 78 11.29 5.37 5.05
N GLN A 79 11.30 4.34 4.19
CA GLN A 79 10.47 4.35 3.00
C GLN A 79 9.06 3.86 3.33
N ALA A 80 8.11 4.78 3.33
CA ALA A 80 6.70 4.52 3.61
C ALA A 80 5.91 4.38 2.30
N ASN A 81 5.62 3.14 1.90
CA ASN A 81 4.69 2.88 0.81
C ASN A 81 3.28 3.20 1.30
N THR A 82 2.66 4.21 0.69
CA THR A 82 1.44 4.85 1.19
C THR A 82 0.30 4.70 0.18
N VAL A 83 -0.90 4.35 0.65
CA VAL A 83 -2.12 4.37 -0.18
C VAL A 83 -2.66 5.79 -0.30
N MET A 84 -3.25 6.14 -1.44
CA MET A 84 -3.59 7.56 -1.71
C MET A 84 -5.01 7.95 -1.29
N ALA A 85 -5.85 6.99 -0.93
CA ALA A 85 -7.24 7.21 -0.53
C ALA A 85 -7.80 6.01 0.23
N ASN A 86 -8.95 6.22 0.86
CA ASN A 86 -9.68 5.21 1.60
C ASN A 86 -11.18 5.25 1.23
N PRO A 87 -11.92 4.14 1.40
CA PRO A 87 -13.37 4.13 1.17
C PRO A 87 -14.09 5.19 2.03
N ASP A 88 -14.99 5.95 1.41
CA ASP A 88 -15.90 6.83 2.13
C ASP A 88 -17.11 6.04 2.63
N TYR A 89 -16.96 5.47 3.83
CA TYR A 89 -18.01 4.68 4.47
C TYR A 89 -19.32 5.45 4.71
N ALA A 90 -19.27 6.78 4.84
CA ALA A 90 -20.48 7.58 5.04
C ALA A 90 -21.30 7.72 3.75
N ARG A 91 -20.64 7.63 2.59
CA ARG A 91 -21.28 7.70 1.27
C ARG A 91 -21.54 6.34 0.64
N LEU A 92 -21.07 5.25 1.26
CA LEU A 92 -21.34 3.89 0.83
C LEU A 92 -22.75 3.45 1.27
N ALA A 93 -23.73 3.68 0.39
CA ALA A 93 -25.11 3.23 0.55
C ALA A 93 -25.61 2.54 -0.73
N SER A 94 -26.81 1.94 -0.72
CA SER A 94 -27.37 1.15 -1.85
C SER A 94 -27.21 1.79 -3.23
N PRO A 95 -27.44 3.11 -3.46
CA PRO A 95 -27.20 3.71 -4.77
C PRO A 95 -25.71 3.76 -5.16
N ALA A 96 -24.81 3.92 -4.19
CA ALA A 96 -23.37 3.92 -4.42
C ALA A 96 -22.81 2.50 -4.65
N LEU A 97 -23.44 1.48 -4.05
CA LEU A 97 -23.06 0.09 -4.28
C LEU A 97 -23.32 -0.35 -5.73
N ASP A 98 -24.25 0.27 -6.45
CA ASP A 98 -24.54 -0.04 -7.84
C ASP A 98 -23.63 0.69 -8.84
N ALA A 99 -22.83 1.65 -8.36
CA ALA A 99 -21.90 2.40 -9.19
C ALA A 99 -20.70 1.52 -9.63
N PRO A 100 -20.03 1.87 -10.74
CA PRO A 100 -18.81 1.18 -11.20
C PRO A 100 -17.56 1.54 -10.37
N THR A 101 -17.69 2.47 -9.43
CA THR A 101 -16.62 3.00 -8.57
C THR A 101 -17.17 3.32 -7.19
N ILE A 102 -16.33 3.17 -6.17
CA ILE A 102 -16.68 3.54 -4.80
C ILE A 102 -16.35 5.02 -4.51
N PRO A 103 -17.12 5.69 -3.62
CA PRO A 103 -16.74 6.98 -3.11
C PRO A 103 -15.49 6.84 -2.22
N LEU A 104 -14.56 7.80 -2.35
CA LEU A 104 -13.27 7.81 -1.67
C LEU A 104 -13.10 9.11 -0.87
N VAL A 105 -12.37 9.00 0.24
CA VAL A 105 -11.71 10.09 0.95
C VAL A 105 -10.22 10.04 0.59
N ASP A 106 -9.68 11.15 0.10
CA ASP A 106 -8.29 11.22 -0.35
C ASP A 106 -7.41 11.66 0.82
N LEU A 107 -6.19 11.12 0.91
CA LEU A 107 -5.22 11.64 1.88
C LEU A 107 -4.96 13.14 1.59
N PRO A 108 -4.74 13.96 2.63
CA PRO A 108 -4.47 13.58 4.03
C PRO A 108 -5.70 13.29 4.90
N ASP A 109 -6.90 13.43 4.34
CA ASP A 109 -8.13 13.19 5.08
C ASP A 109 -8.38 11.69 5.30
N THR A 110 -9.12 11.37 6.36
CA THR A 110 -9.44 10.00 6.76
C THR A 110 -10.92 9.86 7.12
N PRO A 111 -11.55 8.72 6.84
CA PRO A 111 -13.00 8.57 7.00
C PRO A 111 -13.43 8.38 8.45
N GLY A 112 -14.32 9.23 8.96
CA GLY A 112 -15.08 8.99 10.20
C GLY A 112 -14.22 8.61 11.41
N ARG A 113 -14.39 7.38 11.92
CA ARG A 113 -13.67 6.85 13.10
C ARG A 113 -12.16 6.70 12.89
N TRP A 114 -11.68 6.81 11.65
CA TRP A 114 -10.26 6.78 11.30
C TRP A 114 -9.57 8.14 11.44
N SER A 115 -10.25 9.18 11.91
CA SER A 115 -9.63 10.50 12.10
C SER A 115 -8.34 10.40 12.92
N ARG A 116 -7.23 10.91 12.34
CA ARG A 116 -5.92 11.02 12.98
C ARG A 116 -5.36 12.44 12.81
N PRO A 117 -5.82 13.42 13.61
CA PRO A 117 -5.34 14.79 13.50
C PRO A 117 -3.82 14.89 13.67
N GLY A 118 -3.14 15.65 12.81
CA GLY A 118 -1.69 15.83 12.88
C GLY A 118 -0.87 14.72 12.21
N PHE A 119 -1.50 13.61 11.79
CA PHE A 119 -0.78 12.46 11.21
C PHE A 119 0.02 12.88 9.98
N TRP A 120 -0.64 13.45 8.97
CA TRP A 120 0.04 13.83 7.74
C TRP A 120 0.98 15.01 7.93
N GLU A 121 0.63 15.98 8.78
CA GLU A 121 1.52 17.09 9.10
C GLU A 121 2.84 16.62 9.71
N ASP A 122 2.81 15.60 10.57
CA ASP A 122 4.03 15.01 11.15
C ASP A 122 4.79 14.15 10.13
N VAL A 123 4.11 13.47 9.18
CA VAL A 123 4.78 12.81 8.05
C VAL A 123 5.54 13.81 7.19
N LEU A 124 4.93 14.96 6.88
CA LEU A 124 5.60 16.03 6.12
C LEU A 124 6.83 16.58 6.87
N ARG A 125 6.72 16.80 8.18
CA ARG A 125 7.89 17.20 9.00
C ARG A 125 8.99 16.15 9.02
N ALA A 126 8.65 14.86 9.07
CA ALA A 126 9.63 13.77 8.99
C ALA A 126 10.30 13.71 7.61
N CYS A 127 9.56 14.02 6.53
CA CYS A 127 10.12 14.18 5.19
C CYS A 127 11.10 15.37 5.14
N GLU A 128 10.72 16.52 5.69
CA GLU A 128 11.58 17.71 5.78
C GLU A 128 12.85 17.46 6.59
N ALA A 129 12.76 16.65 7.65
CA ALA A 129 13.91 16.22 8.45
C ALA A 129 14.80 15.19 7.74
N GLY A 130 14.40 14.70 6.55
CA GLY A 130 15.19 13.78 5.75
C GLY A 130 15.21 12.34 6.25
N VAL A 131 14.31 11.97 7.16
CA VAL A 131 14.21 10.60 7.72
C VAL A 131 13.01 9.83 7.19
N TRP A 132 12.20 10.44 6.33
CA TRP A 132 10.99 9.84 5.76
C TRP A 132 10.95 10.00 4.25
N TRP A 133 10.52 8.95 3.56
CA TRP A 133 10.36 8.93 2.11
C TRP A 133 9.06 8.24 1.71
N VAL A 134 8.07 9.04 1.31
CA VAL A 134 6.77 8.52 0.85
C VAL A 134 6.91 7.93 -0.56
N GLU A 135 6.47 6.69 -0.77
CA GLU A 135 6.34 6.10 -2.12
C GLU A 135 4.97 5.46 -2.30
N LEU A 136 4.64 5.08 -3.53
CA LEU A 136 3.28 4.67 -3.89
C LEU A 136 2.97 3.24 -3.43
N HIS A 137 1.83 3.06 -2.76
CA HIS A 137 1.24 1.75 -2.43
C HIS A 137 -0.15 1.53 -3.05
N GLY A 138 -0.46 2.23 -4.14
CA GLY A 138 -1.73 2.10 -4.83
C GLY A 138 -2.77 3.12 -4.37
N LEU A 139 -4.03 2.88 -4.72
CA LEU A 139 -5.10 3.82 -4.44
C LEU A 139 -5.66 3.63 -3.04
N HIS A 140 -6.03 2.41 -2.66
CA HIS A 140 -6.81 2.15 -1.44
C HIS A 140 -6.68 0.72 -0.89
N HIS A 141 -5.80 -0.12 -1.46
CA HIS A 141 -5.56 -1.51 -1.07
C HIS A 141 -6.84 -2.37 -1.07
N LEU A 142 -7.66 -2.24 -2.11
CA LEU A 142 -8.98 -2.88 -2.18
C LEU A 142 -9.30 -3.45 -3.57
N PRO A 143 -9.63 -4.75 -3.71
CA PRO A 143 -10.26 -5.28 -4.91
C PRO A 143 -11.70 -4.77 -5.02
N GLU A 144 -11.89 -3.59 -5.62
CA GLU A 144 -13.17 -2.89 -5.68
C GLU A 144 -14.30 -3.77 -6.23
N SER A 145 -14.04 -4.54 -7.28
CA SER A 145 -15.06 -5.35 -7.94
C SER A 145 -15.48 -6.53 -7.07
N ALA A 146 -14.52 -7.24 -6.47
CA ALA A 146 -14.79 -8.34 -5.55
C ALA A 146 -15.54 -7.86 -4.30
N TRP A 147 -15.13 -6.73 -3.73
CA TRP A 147 -15.76 -6.14 -2.54
C TRP A 147 -17.20 -5.70 -2.80
N LEU A 148 -17.44 -4.94 -3.88
CA LEU A 148 -18.78 -4.52 -4.28
C LEU A 148 -19.68 -5.72 -4.59
N ALA A 149 -19.16 -6.77 -5.23
CA ALA A 149 -19.93 -7.98 -5.48
C ALA A 149 -20.37 -8.67 -4.18
N ALA A 150 -19.49 -8.76 -3.17
CA ALA A 150 -19.83 -9.33 -1.87
C ALA A 150 -20.90 -8.50 -1.14
N LEU A 151 -20.78 -7.18 -1.17
CA LEU A 151 -21.77 -6.26 -0.59
C LEU A 151 -23.14 -6.40 -1.28
N ARG A 152 -23.18 -6.47 -2.62
CA ARG A 152 -24.44 -6.64 -3.39
C ARG A 152 -25.11 -7.99 -3.16
N ARG A 153 -24.33 -9.06 -2.98
CA ARG A 153 -24.86 -10.38 -2.60
C ARG A 153 -25.41 -10.40 -1.17
N GLY A 154 -25.04 -9.42 -0.35
CA GLY A 154 -25.40 -9.37 1.06
C GLY A 154 -24.61 -10.35 1.91
N ASP A 155 -23.36 -10.63 1.54
CA ASP A 155 -22.46 -11.49 2.31
C ASP A 155 -22.33 -10.93 3.75
N ASP A 156 -22.49 -11.79 4.76
CA ASP A 156 -22.66 -11.34 6.15
C ASP A 156 -21.40 -10.67 6.72
N ASP A 157 -20.23 -11.21 6.40
CA ASP A 157 -18.94 -10.66 6.83
C ASP A 157 -18.67 -9.29 6.19
N ALA A 158 -18.97 -9.11 4.90
CA ALA A 158 -18.87 -7.84 4.20
C ALA A 158 -19.81 -6.78 4.79
N ARG A 159 -21.07 -7.14 5.09
CA ARG A 159 -22.03 -6.24 5.74
C ARG A 159 -21.60 -5.85 7.16
N ARG A 160 -21.03 -6.78 7.91
CA ARG A 160 -20.53 -6.50 9.26
C ARG A 160 -19.29 -5.62 9.23
N ALA A 161 -18.36 -5.88 8.31
CA ALA A 161 -17.14 -5.08 8.13
C ALA A 161 -17.47 -3.62 7.79
N ILE A 162 -18.32 -3.38 6.78
CA ILE A 162 -18.66 -2.02 6.38
C ILE A 162 -19.40 -1.24 7.47
N ALA A 163 -20.26 -1.91 8.25
CA ALA A 163 -20.92 -1.31 9.42
C ALA A 163 -19.93 -0.85 10.49
N GLN A 164 -18.72 -1.41 10.50
CA GLN A 164 -17.62 -1.05 11.39
C GLN A 164 -16.55 -0.20 10.70
N GLN A 165 -16.85 0.37 9.53
CA GLN A 165 -15.91 1.17 8.72
C GLN A 165 -14.62 0.40 8.38
N SER A 166 -14.75 -0.89 8.09
CA SER A 166 -13.68 -1.75 7.59
C SER A 166 -14.06 -2.30 6.22
N PRO A 167 -13.13 -2.37 5.24
CA PRO A 167 -13.38 -3.07 3.99
C PRO A 167 -13.11 -4.58 4.11
N VAL A 168 -12.49 -5.04 5.20
CA VAL A 168 -11.92 -6.40 5.29
C VAL A 168 -13.03 -7.45 5.45
N CYS A 169 -13.18 -8.27 4.42
CA CYS A 169 -14.04 -9.44 4.37
C CYS A 169 -13.38 -10.55 3.53
N ALA A 170 -13.96 -11.75 3.51
CA ALA A 170 -13.39 -12.90 2.82
C ALA A 170 -13.15 -12.64 1.32
N ALA A 171 -14.03 -11.87 0.67
CA ALA A 171 -13.86 -11.51 -0.74
C ALA A 171 -12.67 -10.56 -0.98
N VAL A 172 -12.36 -9.69 -0.01
CA VAL A 172 -11.21 -8.78 -0.08
C VAL A 172 -9.91 -9.56 0.11
N GLU A 173 -9.84 -10.45 1.10
CA GLU A 173 -8.63 -11.27 1.33
C GLU A 173 -8.34 -12.28 0.20
N ALA A 174 -9.37 -12.71 -0.52
CA ALA A 174 -9.20 -13.64 -1.64
C ALA A 174 -8.56 -13.00 -2.88
N SER A 175 -8.55 -11.67 -2.99
CA SER A 175 -8.08 -10.92 -4.15
C SER A 175 -7.17 -9.76 -3.70
N GLY A 176 -6.93 -8.79 -4.57
CA GLY A 176 -6.12 -7.59 -4.30
C GLY A 176 -6.40 -6.51 -5.34
N GLU A 177 -6.12 -5.24 -5.00
CA GLU A 177 -6.45 -4.08 -5.86
C GLU A 177 -5.96 -4.23 -7.30
N TYR A 178 -4.79 -4.83 -7.48
CA TYR A 178 -4.13 -5.02 -8.77
C TYR A 178 -4.00 -6.47 -9.20
N ASP A 179 -4.69 -7.38 -8.51
CA ASP A 179 -4.73 -8.80 -8.84
C ASP A 179 -5.35 -9.02 -10.23
N PRO A 180 -4.84 -9.95 -11.06
CA PRO A 180 -5.40 -10.23 -12.38
C PRO A 180 -6.89 -10.63 -12.40
N SER A 181 -7.45 -11.04 -11.26
CA SER A 181 -8.89 -11.27 -11.08
C SER A 181 -9.73 -9.98 -11.11
N GLU A 182 -9.14 -8.82 -10.82
CA GLU A 182 -9.81 -7.53 -10.99
C GLU A 182 -9.81 -7.10 -12.47
N PRO A 183 -10.91 -6.48 -12.96
CA PRO A 183 -11.01 -6.00 -14.33
C PRO A 183 -9.84 -5.06 -14.68
N LEU A 184 -9.21 -5.30 -15.83
CA LEU A 184 -8.07 -4.50 -16.28
C LEU A 184 -8.37 -2.99 -16.32
N ALA A 185 -9.59 -2.61 -16.72
CA ALA A 185 -10.02 -1.21 -16.73
C ALA A 185 -10.05 -0.59 -15.33
N THR A 186 -10.50 -1.34 -14.31
CA THR A 186 -10.49 -0.93 -12.90
C THR A 186 -9.05 -0.74 -12.43
N ARG A 187 -8.18 -1.73 -12.65
CA ARG A 187 -6.77 -1.66 -12.23
C ARG A 187 -6.02 -0.46 -12.83
N ARG A 188 -6.21 -0.22 -14.14
CA ARG A 188 -5.61 0.94 -14.83
C ARG A 188 -6.09 2.27 -14.27
N ARG A 189 -7.41 2.42 -14.13
CA ARG A 189 -8.03 3.61 -13.56
C ARG A 189 -7.52 3.88 -12.14
N ASN A 190 -7.41 2.83 -11.32
CA ASN A 190 -6.99 2.99 -9.94
C ASN A 190 -5.51 3.41 -9.86
N LEU A 191 -4.63 2.83 -10.70
CA LEU A 191 -3.24 3.27 -10.80
C LEU A 191 -3.12 4.71 -11.28
N GLU A 192 -3.85 5.11 -12.33
CA GLU A 192 -3.85 6.49 -12.83
C GLU A 192 -4.27 7.48 -11.73
N ARG A 193 -5.35 7.19 -11.01
CA ARG A 193 -5.82 8.00 -9.89
C ARG A 193 -4.82 8.03 -8.74
N ALA A 194 -4.18 6.90 -8.44
CA ALA A 194 -3.19 6.81 -7.38
C ALA A 194 -1.97 7.68 -7.70
N VAL A 195 -1.43 7.61 -8.93
CA VAL A 195 -0.32 8.46 -9.38
C VAL A 195 -0.70 9.95 -9.32
N ALA A 196 -1.88 10.32 -9.80
CA ALA A 196 -2.34 11.71 -9.79
C ALA A 196 -2.47 12.25 -8.36
N ARG A 197 -3.07 11.48 -7.46
CA ARG A 197 -3.25 11.85 -6.04
C ARG A 197 -1.93 11.90 -5.29
N PHE A 198 -1.02 10.97 -5.57
CA PHE A 198 0.35 11.00 -5.04
C PHE A 198 1.05 12.30 -5.45
N GLY A 199 0.96 12.67 -6.74
CA GLY A 199 1.54 13.92 -7.23
C GLY A 199 1.00 15.16 -6.51
N ALA A 200 -0.32 15.20 -6.29
CA ALA A 200 -0.97 16.29 -5.57
C ALA A 200 -0.59 16.34 -4.08
N LEU A 201 -0.49 15.18 -3.43
CA LEU A 201 -0.22 15.05 -1.99
C LEU A 201 1.26 15.29 -1.64
N VAL A 202 2.17 14.70 -2.41
CA VAL A 202 3.62 14.67 -2.12
C VAL A 202 4.37 15.77 -2.87
N GLY A 203 3.78 16.35 -3.93
CA GLY A 203 4.41 17.40 -4.74
C GLY A 203 5.44 16.88 -5.75
N ARG A 204 5.48 15.56 -5.98
CA ARG A 204 6.31 14.92 -7.01
C ARG A 204 5.65 13.65 -7.54
N ALA A 205 6.06 13.20 -8.72
CA ALA A 205 5.66 11.90 -9.22
C ALA A 205 6.27 10.75 -8.37
N PRO A 206 5.56 9.61 -8.24
CA PRO A 206 6.11 8.43 -7.59
C PRO A 206 7.26 7.85 -8.43
N ARG A 207 8.32 7.39 -7.78
CA ARG A 207 9.47 6.76 -8.48
C ARG A 207 9.38 5.25 -8.41
N SER A 208 8.86 4.74 -7.30
CA SER A 208 8.61 3.34 -7.08
C SER A 208 7.15 3.08 -6.76
N PHE A 209 6.73 1.85 -7.00
CA PHE A 209 5.40 1.38 -6.68
C PHE A 209 5.53 0.02 -6.00
N CYS A 210 4.99 -0.10 -4.79
CA CYS A 210 4.77 -1.35 -4.11
C CYS A 210 3.29 -1.73 -4.34
N PRO A 211 2.95 -2.70 -5.21
CA PRO A 211 1.55 -3.05 -5.38
C PRO A 211 0.99 -3.75 -4.13
N PRO A 212 -0.22 -3.38 -3.67
CA PRO A 212 -0.99 -4.12 -2.67
C PRO A 212 -0.88 -5.63 -2.80
N ASP A 213 -0.70 -6.31 -1.67
CA ASP A 213 -0.51 -7.77 -1.56
C ASP A 213 0.62 -8.36 -2.40
N TYR A 214 1.48 -7.51 -2.98
CA TYR A 214 2.48 -7.88 -3.98
C TYR A 214 1.91 -8.63 -5.19
N ARG A 215 0.65 -8.35 -5.57
CA ARG A 215 -0.03 -9.00 -6.70
C ARG A 215 -0.20 -8.04 -7.88
N TRP A 216 0.48 -8.34 -8.99
CA TRP A 216 0.31 -7.62 -10.25
C TRP A 216 0.72 -8.46 -11.47
N ASP A 217 0.45 -7.94 -12.68
CA ASP A 217 0.85 -8.54 -13.96
C ASP A 217 1.63 -7.57 -14.86
N GLU A 218 2.13 -8.06 -16.00
CA GLU A 218 2.90 -7.27 -16.97
C GLU A 218 2.11 -6.07 -17.55
N SER A 219 0.78 -6.14 -17.52
CA SER A 219 -0.08 -5.06 -18.00
C SER A 219 -0.05 -3.87 -17.04
N LEU A 220 0.00 -4.14 -15.74
CA LEU A 220 0.18 -3.11 -14.72
C LEU A 220 1.59 -2.52 -14.76
N GLU A 221 2.62 -3.35 -14.98
CA GLU A 221 3.99 -2.86 -15.17
C GLU A 221 4.04 -1.85 -16.32
N SER A 222 3.48 -2.25 -17.47
CA SER A 222 3.45 -1.38 -18.65
C SER A 222 2.62 -0.11 -18.45
N GLU A 223 1.62 -0.15 -17.56
CA GLU A 223 0.84 1.03 -17.21
C GLU A 223 1.62 1.97 -16.29
N ALA A 224 2.24 1.45 -15.22
CA ALA A 224 3.03 2.25 -14.28
C ALA A 224 4.23 2.92 -14.98
N GLU A 225 4.86 2.21 -15.93
CA GLU A 225 5.93 2.76 -16.76
C GLU A 225 5.48 4.00 -17.55
N ARG A 226 4.24 4.02 -18.07
CA ARG A 226 3.69 5.19 -18.78
C ARG A 226 3.50 6.39 -17.86
N HIS A 227 3.27 6.12 -16.58
CA HIS A 227 3.17 7.13 -15.52
C HIS A 227 4.53 7.52 -14.92
N GLY A 228 5.64 7.02 -15.47
CA GLY A 228 6.99 7.36 -15.03
C GLY A 228 7.50 6.58 -13.82
N VAL A 229 6.77 5.55 -13.37
CA VAL A 229 7.25 4.63 -12.34
C VAL A 229 8.36 3.76 -12.93
N THR A 230 9.50 3.73 -12.26
CA THR A 230 10.71 3.04 -12.75
C THR A 230 11.09 1.83 -11.91
N THR A 231 10.51 1.71 -10.72
CA THR A 231 10.86 0.68 -9.73
C THR A 231 9.61 0.01 -9.19
N PHE A 232 9.60 -1.32 -9.18
CA PHE A 232 8.57 -2.11 -8.51
C PHE A 232 9.17 -2.72 -7.25
N GLN A 233 8.47 -2.57 -6.13
CA GLN A 233 8.82 -3.15 -4.84
C GLN A 233 7.95 -4.39 -4.62
N GLY A 234 8.56 -5.49 -4.16
CA GLY A 234 7.84 -6.75 -3.90
C GLY A 234 8.44 -8.01 -4.51
N LYS A 235 7.82 -9.16 -4.19
CA LYS A 235 8.21 -10.46 -4.72
C LYS A 235 7.68 -10.62 -6.15
N ALA A 236 8.56 -10.50 -7.15
CA ALA A 236 8.24 -10.74 -8.57
C ALA A 236 7.70 -12.15 -8.91
N GLU A 237 7.57 -13.04 -7.91
CA GLU A 237 7.21 -14.46 -8.02
C GLU A 237 5.72 -14.77 -7.74
N GLN A 238 4.90 -13.80 -7.29
CA GLN A 238 3.54 -14.08 -6.81
C GLN A 238 2.39 -14.04 -7.85
N ALA A 239 2.66 -13.80 -9.13
CA ALA A 239 1.67 -14.05 -10.20
C ALA A 239 2.18 -15.16 -11.14
N GLY A 240 1.60 -16.35 -11.00
CA GLY A 240 2.03 -17.57 -11.69
C GLY A 240 2.29 -17.37 -13.18
N ARG A 241 3.50 -17.70 -13.63
CA ARG A 241 3.86 -17.97 -15.03
C ARG A 241 5.25 -18.58 -15.17
N ALA A 242 5.35 -19.50 -16.13
CA ALA A 242 6.59 -20.16 -16.53
C ALA A 242 7.62 -19.17 -17.09
N PHE A 243 8.92 -19.54 -17.02
CA PHE A 243 10.07 -18.82 -17.60
C PHE A 243 10.57 -17.56 -16.85
N LEU A 244 10.61 -17.60 -15.52
CA LEU A 244 11.23 -16.58 -14.65
C LEU A 244 12.61 -16.09 -15.14
N ARG A 245 13.45 -16.98 -15.67
CA ARG A 245 14.80 -16.65 -16.17
C ARG A 245 14.77 -15.75 -17.42
N LEU A 246 13.89 -16.02 -18.38
CA LEU A 246 13.73 -15.21 -19.59
C LEU A 246 13.14 -13.84 -19.28
N ARG A 247 12.21 -13.77 -18.31
CA ARG A 247 11.68 -12.50 -17.81
C ARG A 247 12.76 -11.68 -17.12
N ARG A 248 13.56 -12.26 -16.22
CA ARG A 248 14.72 -11.57 -15.61
C ARG A 248 15.68 -11.00 -16.67
N LEU A 249 15.94 -11.75 -17.75
CA LEU A 249 16.76 -11.29 -18.89
C LEU A 249 16.11 -10.13 -19.67
N ARG A 250 14.82 -10.23 -20.04
CA ARG A 250 14.09 -9.14 -20.72
C ARG A 250 14.03 -7.88 -19.87
N ILE A 251 13.80 -8.02 -18.57
CA ILE A 251 13.78 -6.90 -17.61
C ILE A 251 15.18 -6.27 -17.51
N GLY A 252 16.25 -7.07 -17.53
CA GLY A 252 17.64 -6.60 -17.61
C GLY A 252 17.95 -5.82 -18.89
N LEU A 253 17.40 -6.26 -20.03
CA LEU A 253 17.57 -5.59 -21.34
C LEU A 253 16.73 -4.32 -21.49
N ARG A 254 15.51 -4.30 -20.94
CA ARG A 254 14.59 -3.15 -21.02
C ARG A 254 15.07 -1.93 -20.24
N TRP A 255 15.89 -2.12 -19.23
CA TRP A 255 16.40 -1.04 -18.38
C TRP A 255 17.93 -1.11 -18.28
N PRO A 256 18.64 -0.82 -19.38
CA PRO A 256 20.07 -1.07 -19.51
C PRO A 256 20.97 -0.03 -18.80
N HIS A 257 20.39 1.06 -18.25
CA HIS A 257 21.14 2.22 -17.76
C HIS A 257 20.87 2.66 -16.32
N THR A 258 20.27 1.82 -15.47
CA THR A 258 20.38 2.03 -14.02
C THR A 258 21.78 1.62 -13.55
N ARG A 259 22.72 2.57 -13.47
CA ARG A 259 23.89 2.43 -12.59
C ARG A 259 23.35 2.44 -11.14
N GLY A 260 23.06 1.24 -10.67
CA GLY A 260 22.36 0.97 -9.43
C GLY A 260 21.62 -0.34 -9.64
N ALA A 261 22.21 -1.44 -9.15
CA ALA A 261 21.61 -2.76 -9.21
C ALA A 261 20.15 -2.69 -8.73
N ARG A 262 19.22 -3.29 -9.48
CA ARG A 262 17.85 -3.43 -8.99
C ARG A 262 17.87 -4.20 -7.67
N PHE A 263 17.43 -3.55 -6.60
CA PHE A 263 17.07 -4.22 -5.36
C PHE A 263 15.76 -4.97 -5.60
N TYR A 264 15.86 -6.20 -6.09
CA TYR A 264 14.89 -7.19 -5.65
C TYR A 264 15.28 -7.49 -4.22
N MET A 265 14.44 -7.14 -3.25
CA MET A 265 14.69 -7.56 -1.88
C MET A 265 14.90 -9.07 -1.89
N PRO A 266 16.06 -9.59 -1.45
CA PRO A 266 16.27 -11.01 -1.40
C PRO A 266 15.16 -11.64 -0.55
N PRO A 267 14.75 -12.89 -0.83
CA PRO A 267 13.62 -13.55 -0.17
C PRO A 267 13.73 -13.67 1.36
N ARG A 268 14.83 -13.21 1.97
CA ARG A 268 15.06 -13.14 3.42
C ARG A 268 14.79 -11.77 4.06
N ILE A 269 14.47 -10.74 3.28
CA ILE A 269 14.09 -9.41 3.80
C ILE A 269 12.61 -9.12 3.48
N ALA A 270 11.96 -9.94 2.68
CA ALA A 270 10.51 -9.86 2.55
C ALA A 270 9.90 -10.47 3.82
N PHE A 271 9.35 -9.61 4.66
CA PHE A 271 8.67 -9.98 5.88
C PHE A 271 7.45 -10.84 5.54
N GLU A 272 7.48 -12.08 5.99
CA GLU A 272 6.32 -12.89 6.33
C GLU A 272 6.21 -12.95 7.84
#